data_AF-A0ABC8JA84-F1
#
_entry.id   AF-A0ABC8JA84-F1
#
_cell.length_a   1.000
_cell.length_b   1.000
_cell.length_c   1.000
_cell.angle_alpha   90.00
_cell.angle_beta   90.00
_cell.angle_gamma   90.00
#
_symmetry.space_group_name_H-M   'P 1'
#
loop_
_entity.id
_entity.type
_entity.pdbx_description
1 polymer ?
#
loop_
_entity_poly.entity_id
_entity_poly.type
_entity_poly.pdbx_seq_one_letter_code
_entity_poly.pdbx_strand_id
1 'polypeptide(L)'
;MDEKELDQTRKIIKELMKALEATGMAREAVAVESYLKTKIKNIREEKGDNIRKVNKELEMDQLASQLRNGERSHADLSLTENEDFLQYTEERIACLKILRDVLQRHPDDANEPILGDDDDNIAKASAPEGGGSKSGGGGGADDDA
;
A
#
# COMPACT_ATOMS: atom_id res chain seq x y z
N MET A 1 26.36 51.61 26.89
CA MET A 1 24.97 51.17 26.70
C MET A 1 24.22 51.61 27.94
N ASP A 2 23.23 52.46 27.77
CA ASP A 2 22.45 52.97 28.89
C ASP A 2 21.34 51.98 29.28
N GLU A 3 20.79 52.13 30.49
CA GLU A 3 19.83 51.17 31.05
C GLU A 3 18.49 51.16 30.30
N LYS A 4 18.15 52.29 29.66
CA LYS A 4 16.95 52.41 28.80
C LYS A 4 17.12 51.67 27.48
N GLU A 5 18.27 51.77 26.83
CA GLU A 5 18.64 50.99 25.64
C GLU A 5 18.62 49.50 25.95
N LEU A 6 19.14 49.10 27.11
CA LEU A 6 19.14 47.70 27.54
C LEU A 6 17.72 47.16 27.73
N ASP A 7 16.84 47.91 28.39
CA ASP A 7 15.44 47.52 28.60
C ASP A 7 14.62 47.50 27.31
N GLN A 8 14.87 48.45 26.41
CA GLN A 8 14.24 48.47 25.09
C GLN A 8 14.69 47.27 24.25
N THR A 9 15.97 46.91 24.31
CA THR A 9 16.51 45.72 23.66
C THR A 9 15.87 44.44 24.21
N ARG A 10 15.74 44.33 25.55
CA ARG A 10 15.05 43.19 26.20
C ARG A 10 13.59 43.06 25.78
N LYS A 11 12.89 44.19 25.61
CA LYS A 11 11.49 44.20 25.14
C LYS A 11 11.39 43.67 23.70
N ILE A 12 12.26 44.13 22.81
CA ILE A 12 12.31 43.68 21.41
C ILE A 12 12.60 42.18 21.34
N ILE A 13 13.56 41.67 22.11
CA ILE A 13 13.90 40.24 22.14
C ILE A 13 12.67 39.40 22.55
N LYS A 14 11.92 39.83 23.57
CA LYS A 14 10.71 39.12 24.01
C LYS A 14 9.64 39.06 22.92
N GLU A 15 9.45 40.13 22.16
CA GLU A 15 8.48 40.13 21.06
C GLU A 15 8.94 39.25 19.90
N LEU A 16 10.23 39.28 19.55
CA LEU A 16 10.80 38.40 18.53
C LEU A 16 10.68 36.91 18.90
N MET A 17 10.92 36.55 20.16
CA MET A 17 10.73 35.17 20.63
C MET A 17 9.28 34.70 20.47
N LYS A 18 8.30 35.54 20.84
CA LYS A 18 6.87 35.22 20.66
C LYS A 18 6.49 35.06 19.19
N ALA A 19 6.99 35.94 18.32
CA ALA A 19 6.74 35.85 16.88
C ALA A 19 7.37 34.58 16.29
N LEU A 20 8.58 34.22 16.70
CA LEU A 20 9.25 33.00 16.26
C LEU A 20 8.46 31.75 16.67
N GLU A 21 8.01 31.66 17.92
CA GLU A 21 7.17 30.56 18.41
C GLU A 21 5.85 30.46 17.64
N ALA A 22 5.16 31.59 17.41
CA ALA A 22 3.93 31.63 16.63
C ALA A 22 4.14 31.16 15.18
N THR A 23 5.25 31.55 14.54
CA THR A 23 5.57 31.09 13.17
C THR A 23 5.93 29.60 13.13
N GLY A 24 6.58 29.07 14.16
CA GLY A 24 6.85 27.63 14.31
C GLY A 24 5.54 26.83 14.36
N MET A 25 4.63 27.21 15.26
CA MET A 25 3.31 26.57 15.39
C MET A 25 2.48 26.67 14.11
N ALA A 26 2.51 27.82 13.41
CA ALA A 26 1.79 28.00 12.16
C ALA A 26 2.32 27.07 11.06
N ARG A 27 3.65 26.86 10.97
CA ARG A 27 4.26 25.93 10.00
C ARG A 27 3.87 24.48 10.30
N GLU A 28 3.89 24.08 11.56
CA GLU A 28 3.44 22.75 11.97
C GLU A 28 1.96 22.53 11.65
N ALA A 29 1.10 23.52 11.93
CA ALA A 29 -0.32 23.45 11.61
C ALA A 29 -0.56 23.26 10.09
N VAL A 30 0.16 24.00 9.24
CA VAL A 30 0.07 23.86 7.77
C VAL A 30 0.53 22.47 7.31
N ALA A 31 1.58 21.92 7.91
CA ALA A 31 2.06 20.58 7.58
C ALA A 31 1.03 19.49 7.96
N VAL A 32 0.43 19.60 9.14
CA VAL A 32 -0.64 18.70 9.60
C VAL A 32 -1.87 18.83 8.70
N GLU A 33 -2.28 20.04 8.34
CA GLU A 33 -3.40 20.27 7.44
C GLU A 33 -3.18 19.62 6.07
N SER A 34 -1.98 19.78 5.50
CA SER A 34 -1.62 19.18 4.21
C SER A 34 -1.63 17.65 4.26
N TYR A 35 -1.11 17.06 5.34
CA TYR A 35 -1.15 15.62 5.58
C TYR A 35 -2.58 15.10 5.68
N LEU A 36 -3.42 15.74 6.50
CA LEU A 36 -4.81 15.35 6.68
C LEU A 36 -5.61 15.48 5.38
N LYS A 37 -5.41 16.56 4.63
CA LYS A 37 -6.06 16.76 3.33
C LYS A 37 -5.71 15.65 2.34
N THR A 38 -4.43 15.24 2.31
CA THR A 38 -3.97 14.10 1.49
C THR A 38 -4.60 12.79 1.94
N LYS A 39 -4.59 12.49 3.24
CA LYS A 39 -5.23 11.27 3.78
C LYS A 39 -6.73 11.23 3.50
N ILE A 40 -7.44 12.35 3.64
CA ILE A 40 -8.87 12.46 3.33
C ILE A 40 -9.12 12.19 1.84
N LYS A 41 -8.29 12.74 0.95
CA LYS A 41 -8.38 12.50 -0.50
C LYS A 41 -8.23 11.01 -0.81
N ASN A 42 -7.16 10.37 -0.33
CA ASN A 42 -6.91 8.95 -0.58
C ASN A 42 -8.04 8.06 -0.05
N ILE A 43 -8.54 8.33 1.16
CA ILE A 43 -9.68 7.59 1.72
C ILE A 43 -10.91 7.72 0.82
N ARG A 44 -11.19 8.93 0.31
CA ARG A 44 -12.38 9.20 -0.49
C ARG A 44 -12.30 8.55 -1.87
N GLU A 45 -11.12 8.52 -2.47
CA GLU A 45 -10.86 7.87 -3.76
C GLU A 45 -10.86 6.35 -3.61
N GLU A 46 -9.99 5.78 -2.77
CA GLU A 46 -9.85 4.33 -2.61
C GLU A 46 -11.13 3.67 -2.07
N LYS A 47 -11.71 4.21 -0.99
CA LYS A 47 -12.93 3.61 -0.42
C LYS A 47 -14.15 3.90 -1.29
N GLY A 48 -14.20 5.06 -1.96
CA GLY A 48 -15.31 5.42 -2.83
C GLY A 48 -15.40 4.48 -4.03
N ASP A 49 -14.27 4.23 -4.69
CA ASP A 49 -14.20 3.30 -5.82
C ASP A 49 -14.48 1.86 -5.39
N ASN A 50 -13.90 1.44 -4.26
CA ASN A 50 -14.14 0.09 -3.75
C ASN A 50 -15.60 -0.14 -3.35
N ILE A 51 -16.25 0.83 -2.70
CA ILE A 51 -17.68 0.74 -2.35
C ILE A 51 -18.54 0.67 -3.62
N ARG A 52 -18.25 1.51 -4.63
CA ARG A 52 -18.98 1.46 -5.90
C ARG A 52 -18.85 0.11 -6.58
N LYS A 53 -17.64 -0.46 -6.59
CA LYS A 53 -17.38 -1.79 -7.14
C LYS A 53 -18.17 -2.86 -6.40
N VAL A 54 -18.04 -2.92 -5.08
CA VAL A 54 -18.75 -3.92 -4.24
C VAL A 54 -20.27 -3.81 -4.38
N ASN A 55 -20.82 -2.60 -4.44
CA ASN A 55 -22.26 -2.41 -4.66
C ASN A 55 -22.68 -2.96 -6.03
N LYS A 56 -21.89 -2.71 -7.09
CA LYS A 56 -22.20 -3.23 -8.42
C LYS A 56 -22.17 -4.76 -8.43
N GLU A 57 -21.17 -5.37 -7.80
CA GLU A 57 -21.10 -6.83 -7.66
C GLU A 57 -22.31 -7.40 -6.91
N LEU A 58 -22.76 -6.72 -5.84
CA LEU A 58 -23.94 -7.12 -5.07
C LEU A 58 -25.23 -7.03 -5.90
N GLU A 59 -25.39 -5.98 -6.70
CA GLU A 59 -26.51 -5.84 -7.64
C GLU A 59 -26.52 -6.99 -8.66
N MET A 60 -25.34 -7.36 -9.19
CA MET A 60 -25.21 -8.46 -10.14
C MET A 60 -25.47 -9.82 -9.48
N ASP A 61 -25.03 -10.03 -8.24
CA ASP A 61 -25.32 -11.24 -7.47
C ASP A 61 -26.82 -11.40 -7.20
N GLN A 62 -27.49 -10.30 -6.85
CA GLN A 62 -28.94 -10.29 -6.67
C GLN A 62 -29.66 -10.61 -7.99
N LEU A 63 -29.22 -10.00 -9.09
CA LEU A 63 -29.75 -10.29 -10.41
C LEU A 63 -29.55 -11.76 -10.81
N ALA A 64 -28.36 -12.32 -10.59
CA ALA A 64 -28.07 -13.74 -10.82
C ALA A 64 -29.02 -14.64 -10.03
N SER A 65 -29.31 -14.28 -8.77
CA SER A 65 -30.24 -15.04 -7.93
C SER A 65 -31.67 -14.99 -8.46
N GLN A 66 -32.15 -13.81 -8.86
CA GLN A 66 -33.50 -13.64 -9.43
C GLN A 66 -33.68 -14.44 -10.72
N LEU A 67 -32.70 -14.39 -11.62
CA LEU A 67 -32.68 -15.16 -12.87
C LEU A 67 -32.67 -16.67 -12.58
N ARG A 68 -31.80 -17.12 -11.67
CA ARG A 68 -31.70 -18.55 -11.29
C ARG A 68 -32.99 -19.09 -10.68
N ASN A 69 -33.68 -18.27 -9.89
CA ASN A 69 -34.93 -18.65 -9.23
C ASN A 69 -36.15 -18.52 -10.17
N GLY A 70 -35.99 -17.98 -11.38
CA GLY A 70 -37.08 -17.73 -12.32
C GLY A 70 -37.99 -16.57 -11.90
N GLU A 71 -37.57 -15.74 -10.94
CA GLU A 71 -38.28 -14.53 -10.51
C GLU A 71 -38.22 -13.43 -11.59
N ARG A 72 -37.21 -13.49 -12.45
CA ARG A 72 -37.01 -12.62 -13.61
C ARG A 72 -36.50 -13.46 -14.77
N SER A 73 -36.88 -13.11 -16.01
CA SER A 73 -36.33 -13.71 -17.22
C SER A 73 -35.25 -12.81 -17.82
N HIS A 74 -34.34 -13.39 -18.61
CA HIS A 74 -33.37 -12.63 -19.41
C HIS A 74 -34.05 -11.65 -20.38
N ALA A 75 -35.28 -11.96 -20.82
CA ALA A 75 -36.07 -11.07 -21.68
C ALA A 75 -36.55 -9.79 -20.96
N ASP A 76 -36.59 -9.81 -19.63
CA ASP A 76 -37.05 -8.69 -18.80
C ASP A 76 -35.89 -7.75 -18.40
N LEU A 77 -34.67 -8.03 -18.85
CA LEU A 77 -33.49 -7.23 -18.56
C LEU A 77 -33.35 -6.09 -19.56
N SER A 78 -33.03 -4.91 -19.06
CA SER A 78 -32.60 -3.80 -19.92
C SER A 78 -31.28 -4.13 -20.60
N LEU A 79 -30.97 -3.41 -21.68
CA LEU A 79 -29.70 -3.56 -22.39
C LEU A 79 -28.50 -3.36 -21.45
N THR A 80 -28.54 -2.32 -20.62
CA THR A 80 -27.48 -2.02 -19.66
C THR A 80 -27.33 -3.11 -18.60
N GLU A 81 -28.43 -3.64 -18.05
CA GLU A 81 -28.35 -4.76 -17.11
C GLU A 81 -27.74 -6.01 -17.76
N ASN A 82 -28.06 -6.28 -19.03
CA ASN A 82 -27.46 -7.39 -19.76
C ASN A 82 -25.96 -7.19 -19.98
N GLU A 83 -25.53 -5.99 -20.38
CA GLU A 83 -24.11 -5.65 -20.58
C GLU A 83 -23.33 -5.74 -19.27
N ASP A 84 -23.85 -5.15 -18.19
CA ASP A 84 -23.23 -5.19 -16.86
C ASP A 84 -23.12 -6.63 -16.34
N PHE A 85 -24.17 -7.43 -16.52
CA PHE A 85 -24.21 -8.81 -16.09
C PHE A 85 -23.25 -9.69 -16.91
N LEU A 86 -23.15 -9.45 -18.21
CA LEU A 86 -22.19 -10.12 -19.08
C LEU A 86 -20.76 -9.82 -18.63
N GLN A 87 -20.41 -8.55 -18.48
CA GLN A 87 -19.07 -8.15 -18.03
C GLN A 87 -18.75 -8.77 -16.66
N TYR A 88 -19.67 -8.69 -15.70
CA TYR A 88 -19.51 -9.28 -14.38
C TYR A 88 -19.28 -10.79 -14.42
N THR A 89 -20.04 -11.51 -15.25
CA THR A 89 -19.90 -12.97 -15.37
C THR A 89 -18.60 -13.37 -16.07
N GLU A 90 -18.14 -12.61 -17.07
CA GLU A 90 -16.83 -12.81 -17.71
C GLU A 90 -15.69 -12.63 -16.71
N GLU A 91 -15.72 -11.56 -15.91
CA GLU A 91 -14.73 -11.30 -14.86
C GLU A 91 -14.72 -12.44 -13.82
N ARG A 92 -15.89 -12.89 -13.36
CA ARG A 92 -16.00 -14.02 -12.43
C ARG A 92 -15.44 -15.31 -13.02
N ILE A 93 -15.76 -15.63 -14.27
CA ILE A 93 -15.25 -16.81 -14.96
C ILE A 93 -13.72 -16.74 -15.07
N ALA A 94 -13.15 -15.56 -15.37
CA ALA A 94 -11.71 -15.37 -15.41
C ALA A 94 -11.05 -15.63 -14.04
N CYS A 95 -11.62 -15.09 -12.96
CA CYS A 95 -11.13 -15.36 -11.60
C CYS A 95 -11.19 -16.86 -11.24
N LEU A 96 -12.27 -17.54 -11.61
CA LEU A 96 -12.43 -18.97 -11.38
C LEU A 96 -11.42 -19.81 -12.18
N LYS A 97 -11.05 -19.37 -13.39
CA LYS A 97 -9.97 -20.00 -14.18
C LYS A 97 -8.62 -19.84 -13.48
N ILE A 98 -8.28 -18.64 -13.03
CA ILE A 98 -7.03 -18.39 -12.28
C ILE A 98 -7.00 -19.25 -11.01
N LEU A 99 -8.10 -19.31 -10.27
CA LEU A 99 -8.19 -20.15 -9.06
C LEU A 99 -8.00 -21.63 -9.38
N ARG A 100 -8.62 -22.13 -10.45
CA ARG A 100 -8.39 -23.50 -10.93
C ARG A 100 -6.91 -23.75 -11.22
N ASP A 101 -6.26 -22.84 -11.95
CA ASP A 101 -4.85 -22.98 -12.32
C ASP A 101 -3.91 -22.91 -11.10
N VAL A 102 -4.28 -22.18 -10.05
CA VAL A 102 -3.56 -22.18 -8.77
C VAL A 102 -3.76 -23.48 -8.00
N LEU A 103 -5.00 -23.98 -7.93
CA LEU A 103 -5.32 -25.23 -7.21
C LEU A 103 -4.79 -26.48 -7.92
N GLN A 104 -4.60 -26.42 -9.24
CA GLN A 104 -4.10 -27.52 -10.05
C GLN A 104 -2.57 -27.56 -10.14
N ARG A 105 -1.87 -26.51 -9.69
CA ARG A 105 -0.43 -26.57 -9.42
C ARG A 105 -0.19 -27.44 -8.18
N HIS A 106 0.45 -28.59 -8.39
CA HIS A 106 0.81 -29.50 -7.32
C HIS A 106 1.84 -28.85 -6.39
N PRO A 107 1.85 -29.15 -5.07
CA PRO A 107 2.88 -28.68 -4.15
C PRO A 107 4.30 -29.19 -4.48
N ASP A 108 4.43 -30.12 -5.42
CA ASP A 108 5.71 -30.70 -5.86
C ASP A 108 6.44 -29.84 -6.92
N ASP A 109 5.82 -28.78 -7.44
CA ASP A 109 6.51 -27.75 -8.26
C ASP A 109 7.20 -26.68 -7.38
N ALA A 110 7.34 -26.92 -6.07
CA ALA A 110 8.03 -26.04 -5.11
C ALA A 110 9.57 -26.07 -5.22
N ASN A 111 10.10 -26.20 -6.43
CA ASN A 111 11.54 -26.12 -6.67
C ASN A 111 11.85 -24.99 -7.66
N GLU A 112 11.41 -23.79 -7.33
CA GLU A 112 12.10 -22.56 -7.73
C GLU A 112 11.71 -21.46 -6.72
N PRO A 113 12.65 -20.93 -5.92
CA PRO A 113 12.35 -19.78 -5.10
C PRO A 113 12.06 -18.61 -6.04
N ILE A 114 10.83 -18.09 -6.00
CA ILE A 114 10.55 -16.73 -6.47
C ILE A 114 11.14 -15.78 -5.42
N LEU A 115 12.46 -15.75 -5.33
CA LEU A 115 13.20 -14.59 -4.87
C LEU A 115 13.62 -13.89 -6.16
N GLY A 116 12.70 -13.07 -6.68
CA GLY A 116 13.08 -12.04 -7.63
C GLY A 116 14.08 -11.15 -6.92
N ASP A 117 15.34 -11.26 -7.35
CA ASP A 117 16.44 -10.37 -7.05
C ASP A 117 16.04 -8.94 -7.41
N ASP A 118 15.48 -8.20 -6.45
CA ASP A 118 15.35 -6.75 -6.51
C ASP A 118 15.53 -6.20 -5.09
N ASP A 119 16.77 -6.23 -4.61
CA ASP A 119 17.23 -5.32 -3.55
C ASP A 119 18.71 -4.93 -3.73
N ASP A 120 19.14 -4.78 -4.98
CA ASP A 120 20.36 -4.02 -5.31
C ASP A 120 20.07 -2.52 -5.32
N ASN A 121 19.71 -1.95 -4.16
CA ASN A 121 19.90 -0.51 -3.95
C ASN A 121 20.07 -0.06 -2.50
N ILE A 122 20.79 -0.83 -1.68
CA ILE A 122 21.42 -0.27 -0.48
C ILE A 122 22.84 0.19 -0.84
N ALA A 123 22.91 1.31 -1.56
CA ALA A 123 24.10 2.14 -1.57
C ALA A 123 24.29 2.77 -0.17
N LYS A 124 24.79 1.99 0.79
CA LYS A 124 25.47 2.53 1.97
C LYS A 124 26.96 2.40 1.76
N ALA A 125 27.51 3.50 1.24
CA ALA A 125 28.93 3.77 1.20
C ALA A 125 29.55 3.60 2.60
N SER A 126 30.52 2.69 2.65
CA SER A 126 31.83 2.81 3.30
C SER A 126 31.90 3.46 4.69
N ALA A 127 32.25 2.63 5.68
CA ALA A 127 33.42 2.93 6.50
C ALA A 127 34.13 1.61 6.88
N PRO A 128 35.46 1.50 6.67
CA PRO A 128 36.24 0.30 6.89
C PRO A 128 36.81 0.26 8.30
N GLU A 129 36.99 -0.93 8.84
CA GLU A 129 38.00 -1.33 9.84
C GLU A 129 37.59 -2.74 10.26
N GLY A 130 38.38 -3.80 10.15
CA GLY A 130 39.82 -3.92 10.06
C GLY A 130 40.15 -5.23 10.78
N GLY A 131 41.03 -6.03 10.19
CA GLY A 131 41.81 -7.03 10.93
C GLY A 131 41.32 -8.47 10.90
N GLY A 132 42.07 -9.30 10.15
CA GLY A 132 42.89 -10.29 10.85
C GLY A 132 42.44 -11.75 10.84
N SER A 133 42.75 -12.42 9.73
CA SER A 133 43.59 -13.63 9.67
C SER A 133 43.08 -15.00 10.15
N LYS A 134 43.25 -15.96 9.23
CA LYS A 134 43.72 -17.36 9.38
C LYS A 134 42.76 -18.35 10.07
N SER A 135 42.77 -19.66 9.81
CA SER A 135 43.25 -20.56 8.75
C SER A 135 43.01 -21.97 9.30
N GLY A 136 42.60 -22.93 8.47
CA GLY A 136 42.61 -24.36 8.79
C GLY A 136 41.29 -25.02 8.37
N GLY A 137 41.21 -25.96 7.42
CA GLY A 137 42.22 -26.82 6.83
C GLY A 137 42.05 -28.25 7.33
N GLY A 138 41.39 -29.10 6.52
CA GLY A 138 41.81 -30.48 6.30
C GLY A 138 40.97 -31.64 6.89
N GLY A 139 40.73 -32.64 6.02
CA GLY A 139 40.49 -34.07 6.33
C GLY A 139 39.01 -34.44 6.46
N GLY A 140 38.46 -35.48 5.84
CA GLY A 140 38.94 -36.67 5.12
C GLY A 140 37.73 -37.64 5.11
N ALA A 141 37.31 -38.13 3.96
CA ALA A 141 37.51 -39.52 3.52
C ALA A 141 36.80 -40.58 4.40
N ASP A 142 35.75 -41.14 3.80
CA ASP A 142 35.51 -42.57 3.60
C ASP A 142 34.96 -43.49 4.72
N ASP A 143 34.09 -44.39 4.21
CA ASP A 143 33.86 -45.80 4.55
C ASP A 143 32.75 -46.23 5.55
N ASP A 144 31.74 -46.87 4.93
CA ASP A 144 31.18 -48.20 5.20
C ASP A 144 30.73 -48.60 6.61
N ALA A 145 29.39 -48.77 6.77
CA ALA A 145 28.71 -50.07 6.95
C ALA A 145 27.23 -49.88 7.31
#